data_AF-A0A3D0QZV3-F1
#
_entry.id   AF-A0A3D0QZV3-F1
#
_cell.length_a   1.000
_cell.length_b   1.000
_cell.length_c   1.000
_cell.angle_alpha   90.00
_cell.angle_beta   90.00
_cell.angle_gamma   90.00
#
_symmetry.space_group_name_H-M   'P 1'
#
loop_
_entity.id
_entity.type
_entity.pdbx_description
1 polymer ?
#
loop_
_entity_poly.entity_id
_entity_poly.type
_entity_poly.pdbx_seq_one_letter_code
_entity_poly.pdbx_strand_id
1 'polypeptide(L)'
;MTITAETIEDLYTHGGTIQLHDGEDFTRDDLAQYIGSCDIDTDDSGTPLDSQWQILADILGAPDPSNVTELVAVVTAANQLKTAEAQRDTAIRAAVAAGYPVISIARAADLSRARVYQIRDRRR
;
A
#
# COMPACT_ATOMS: atom_id res chain seq x y z
N MET A 1 -11.24 4.11 -16.05
CA MET A 1 -12.13 2.97 -16.34
C MET A 1 -11.85 1.94 -15.27
N THR A 2 -12.88 1.34 -14.66
CA THR A 2 -12.68 0.37 -13.58
C THR A 2 -12.76 -1.03 -14.16
N ILE A 3 -11.66 -1.79 -14.06
CA ILE A 3 -11.63 -3.20 -14.42
C ILE A 3 -12.24 -3.99 -13.26
N THR A 4 -13.23 -4.84 -13.54
CA THR A 4 -13.92 -5.66 -12.53
C THR A 4 -13.64 -7.15 -12.74
N ALA A 5 -13.85 -7.97 -11.70
CA ALA A 5 -13.72 -9.43 -11.79
C ALA A 5 -14.57 -9.99 -12.94
N GLU A 6 -15.82 -9.56 -13.05
CA GLU A 6 -16.76 -9.95 -14.13
C GLU A 6 -16.21 -9.59 -15.52
N THR A 7 -15.54 -8.45 -15.66
CA THR A 7 -14.95 -8.02 -16.94
C THR A 7 -13.77 -8.91 -17.33
N ILE A 8 -12.96 -9.34 -16.36
CA ILE A 8 -11.83 -10.25 -16.60
C ILE A 8 -12.32 -11.67 -16.92
N GLU A 9 -13.32 -12.15 -16.19
CA GLU A 9 -13.95 -13.45 -16.44
C GLU A 9 -14.61 -13.51 -17.83
N ASP A 10 -15.30 -12.44 -18.22
CA ASP A 10 -15.91 -12.29 -19.54
C ASP A 10 -14.85 -12.30 -20.66
N LEU A 11 -13.75 -11.54 -20.48
CA LEU A 11 -12.62 -11.54 -21.40
C LEU A 11 -12.00 -12.94 -21.55
N TYR A 12 -11.84 -13.68 -20.45
CA TYR A 12 -11.30 -15.04 -20.48
C TYR A 12 -12.24 -16.02 -21.20
N THR A 13 -13.54 -15.92 -20.95
CA THR A 13 -14.54 -16.88 -21.42
C THR A 13 -14.95 -16.62 -22.87
N HIS A 14 -15.27 -15.38 -23.19
CA HIS A 14 -15.85 -14.98 -24.48
C HIS A 14 -14.83 -14.35 -25.44
N GLY A 15 -13.64 -13.99 -24.93
CA GLY A 15 -12.62 -13.29 -25.70
C GLY A 15 -12.93 -11.79 -25.89
N GLY A 16 -12.01 -11.07 -26.53
CA GLY A 16 -12.13 -9.64 -26.75
C GLY A 16 -10.89 -8.87 -26.32
N THR A 17 -11.09 -7.60 -25.98
CA THR A 17 -10.04 -6.67 -25.59
C THR A 17 -10.58 -5.73 -24.53
N ILE A 18 -9.79 -5.48 -23.49
CA ILE A 18 -10.05 -4.45 -22.47
C ILE A 18 -8.95 -3.39 -22.53
N GLN A 19 -9.23 -2.17 -22.10
CA GLN A 19 -8.21 -1.14 -21.95
C GLN A 19 -7.70 -1.09 -20.52
N LEU A 20 -6.38 -1.17 -20.36
CA LEU A 20 -5.69 -0.99 -19.08
C LEU A 20 -5.61 0.50 -18.70
N HIS A 21 -5.12 0.76 -17.50
CA HIS A 21 -5.03 2.12 -16.96
C HIS A 21 -4.09 3.04 -17.77
N ASP A 22 -3.07 2.48 -18.41
CA ASP A 22 -2.13 3.19 -19.30
C ASP A 22 -2.68 3.41 -20.73
N GLY A 23 -3.86 2.87 -21.02
CA GLY A 23 -4.48 2.93 -22.34
C GLY A 23 -4.01 1.84 -23.31
N GLU A 24 -3.24 0.85 -22.84
CA GLU A 24 -2.88 -0.32 -23.63
C GLU A 24 -4.07 -1.28 -23.77
N ASP A 25 -4.21 -1.85 -24.97
CA ASP A 25 -5.21 -2.87 -25.27
C ASP A 25 -4.70 -4.23 -24.76
N PHE A 26 -5.46 -4.86 -23.88
CA PHE A 26 -5.14 -6.15 -23.26
C PHE A 26 -6.13 -7.21 -23.71
N THR A 27 -5.62 -8.31 -24.28
CA THR A 27 -6.43 -9.35 -24.92
C THR A 27 -6.58 -10.58 -24.04
N ARG A 28 -7.43 -11.53 -24.49
CA ARG A 28 -7.53 -12.85 -23.87
C ARG A 28 -6.21 -13.61 -23.86
N ASP A 29 -5.40 -13.48 -24.91
CA ASP A 29 -4.12 -14.19 -25.01
C ASP A 29 -3.11 -13.61 -24.01
N ASP A 30 -3.10 -12.29 -23.85
CA ASP A 30 -2.29 -11.61 -22.83
C ASP A 30 -2.73 -12.03 -21.42
N LEU A 31 -4.05 -12.14 -21.18
CA LEU A 31 -4.59 -12.64 -19.92
C LEU A 31 -4.17 -14.08 -19.65
N ALA A 32 -4.24 -14.97 -20.64
CA ALA A 32 -3.84 -16.37 -20.50
C ALA A 32 -2.33 -16.49 -20.23
N GLN A 33 -1.50 -15.70 -20.91
CA GLN A 33 -0.07 -15.62 -20.64
C GLN A 33 0.21 -15.09 -19.23
N TYR A 34 -0.53 -14.07 -18.80
CA TYR A 34 -0.40 -13.47 -17.48
C TYR A 34 -0.71 -14.48 -16.38
N ILE A 35 -1.86 -15.18 -16.48
CA ILE A 35 -2.26 -16.27 -15.56
C ILE A 35 -1.16 -17.33 -15.48
N GLY A 36 -0.59 -17.75 -16.61
CA GLY A 36 0.48 -18.76 -16.63
C GLY A 36 1.83 -18.27 -16.09
N SER A 37 2.05 -16.96 -16.02
CA SER A 37 3.30 -16.35 -15.51
C SER A 37 3.23 -15.92 -14.05
N CYS A 38 2.02 -15.79 -13.51
CA CYS A 38 1.75 -15.36 -12.15
C CYS A 38 1.29 -16.52 -11.27
N ASP A 39 1.39 -16.34 -9.96
CA ASP A 39 0.99 -17.33 -8.95
C ASP A 39 -0.55 -17.31 -8.76
N ILE A 40 -1.28 -17.51 -9.86
CA ILE A 40 -2.75 -17.53 -9.90
C ILE A 40 -3.22 -18.98 -9.74
N ASP A 41 -4.02 -19.24 -8.71
CA ASP A 41 -4.60 -20.56 -8.50
C ASP A 41 -5.62 -20.90 -9.60
N THR A 42 -5.39 -22.00 -10.32
CA THR A 42 -6.32 -22.50 -11.33
C THR A 42 -6.92 -23.85 -10.96
N ASP A 43 -8.08 -24.15 -11.51
CA ASP A 43 -8.65 -25.49 -11.50
C ASP A 43 -7.89 -26.46 -12.42
N ASP A 44 -8.35 -27.72 -12.49
CA ASP A 44 -7.77 -28.78 -13.31
C ASP A 44 -7.83 -28.49 -14.83
N SER A 45 -8.60 -27.49 -15.25
CA SER A 45 -8.73 -27.05 -16.65
C SER A 45 -7.87 -25.82 -16.97
N GLY A 46 -7.13 -25.29 -15.99
CA GLY A 46 -6.35 -24.06 -16.14
C GLY A 46 -7.20 -22.78 -16.05
N THR A 47 -8.42 -22.88 -15.53
CA THR A 47 -9.31 -21.74 -15.28
C THR A 47 -9.03 -21.16 -13.90
N PRO A 48 -8.83 -19.84 -13.73
CA PRO A 48 -8.70 -19.23 -12.42
C PRO A 48 -9.87 -19.59 -11.50
N LEU A 49 -9.59 -19.86 -10.22
CA LEU A 49 -10.65 -20.07 -9.23
C LEU A 49 -11.45 -18.78 -9.00
N ASP A 50 -12.70 -18.87 -8.53
CA ASP A 50 -13.60 -17.72 -8.35
C ASP A 50 -12.98 -16.56 -7.56
N SER A 51 -12.16 -16.86 -6.55
CA SER A 51 -11.47 -15.85 -5.72
C SER A 51 -10.35 -15.12 -6.45
N GLN A 52 -9.84 -15.66 -7.56
CA GLN A 52 -8.71 -15.12 -8.32
C GLN A 52 -9.13 -14.05 -9.31
N TRP A 53 -10.39 -14.04 -9.75
CA TRP A 53 -10.90 -13.02 -10.68
C TRP A 53 -10.80 -11.61 -10.11
N GLN A 54 -11.09 -11.45 -8.81
CA GLN A 54 -10.95 -10.15 -8.16
C GLN A 54 -9.48 -9.73 -8.05
N ILE A 55 -8.57 -10.67 -7.78
CA ILE A 55 -7.13 -10.39 -7.71
C ILE A 55 -6.61 -9.93 -9.07
N LEU A 56 -6.99 -10.61 -10.15
CA LEU A 56 -6.64 -10.22 -11.51
C LEU A 56 -7.18 -8.82 -11.87
N ALA A 57 -8.43 -8.52 -11.49
CA ALA A 57 -9.01 -7.20 -11.73
C ALA A 57 -8.29 -6.09 -10.93
N ASP A 58 -7.90 -6.35 -9.69
CA ASP A 58 -7.17 -5.40 -8.86
C ASP A 58 -5.78 -5.11 -9.41
N ILE A 59 -5.08 -6.13 -9.93
CA ILE A 59 -3.74 -5.99 -10.48
C ILE A 59 -3.78 -5.28 -11.84
N LEU A 60 -4.65 -5.71 -12.76
CA LEU A 60 -4.76 -5.10 -14.10
C LEU A 60 -5.39 -3.71 -14.03
N GLY A 61 -6.23 -3.44 -13.02
CA GLY A 61 -6.80 -2.13 -12.74
C GLY A 61 -5.87 -1.20 -11.97
N ALA A 62 -4.73 -1.69 -11.45
CA ALA A 62 -3.75 -0.87 -10.78
C ALA A 62 -3.03 0.04 -11.79
N PRO A 63 -2.59 1.24 -11.37
CA PRO A 63 -1.67 2.03 -12.17
C PRO A 63 -0.38 1.24 -12.44
N ASP A 64 0.20 1.42 -13.62
CA ASP A 64 1.40 0.72 -14.08
C ASP A 64 2.46 0.63 -12.95
N PRO A 65 2.88 -0.58 -12.53
CA PRO A 65 3.86 -0.76 -11.46
C PRO A 65 5.23 -0.17 -11.81
N SER A 66 5.50 0.12 -13.08
CA SER A 66 6.71 0.82 -13.52
C SER A 66 6.62 2.34 -13.28
N ASN A 67 5.40 2.90 -13.17
CA ASN A 67 5.14 4.27 -12.76
C ASN A 67 5.13 4.38 -11.22
N VAL A 68 6.29 4.17 -10.62
CA VAL A 68 6.51 4.22 -9.18
C VAL A 68 6.44 5.63 -8.59
N THR A 69 6.11 6.67 -9.36
CA THR A 69 6.16 8.07 -8.90
C THR A 69 5.33 8.30 -7.63
N GLU A 70 4.11 7.77 -7.60
CA GLU A 70 3.23 7.89 -6.44
C GLU A 70 3.70 7.02 -5.26
N LEU A 71 4.22 5.83 -5.53
CA LEU A 71 4.81 4.96 -4.51
C LEU A 71 6.05 5.58 -3.88
N VAL A 72 6.90 6.25 -4.67
CA VAL A 72 8.05 7.01 -4.21
C VAL A 72 7.60 8.13 -3.29
N ALA A 73 6.54 8.86 -3.62
CA ALA A 73 5.99 9.90 -2.75
C ALA A 73 5.51 9.33 -1.40
N VAL A 74 4.85 8.17 -1.40
CA VAL A 74 4.44 7.45 -0.17
C VAL A 74 5.66 7.06 0.67
N VAL A 75 6.69 6.47 0.05
CA VAL A 75 7.93 6.07 0.73
C VAL A 75 8.66 7.29 1.31
N THR A 76 8.73 8.39 0.56
CA THR A 76 9.32 9.65 1.04
C THR A 76 8.55 10.20 2.22
N ALA A 77 7.21 10.24 2.17
CA ALA A 77 6.38 10.71 3.27
C ALA A 77 6.54 9.83 4.53
N ALA A 78 6.59 8.50 4.36
CA ALA A 78 6.82 7.57 5.47
C ALA A 78 8.20 7.79 6.13
N ASN A 79 9.24 7.99 5.32
CA ASN A 79 10.58 8.27 5.84
C ASN A 79 10.67 9.63 6.56
N GLN A 80 9.98 10.65 6.04
CA GLN A 80 9.87 11.96 6.69
C GLN A 80 9.16 11.84 8.04
N LEU A 81 8.06 11.10 8.11
CA LEU A 81 7.33 10.87 9.36
C LEU A 81 8.19 10.16 10.40
N LYS A 82 8.87 9.08 10.02
CA LYS A 82 9.80 8.34 10.89
C LYS A 82 10.92 9.26 11.44
N THR A 83 11.44 10.15 10.60
CA THR A 83 12.49 11.10 10.99
C THR A 83 11.96 12.16 11.96
N ALA A 84 10.78 12.71 11.66
CA ALA A 84 10.11 13.69 12.50
C ALA A 84 9.76 13.10 13.89
N GLU A 85 9.30 11.85 13.95
CA GLU A 85 9.05 11.15 15.21
C GLU A 85 10.33 10.99 16.05
N ALA A 86 11.44 10.58 15.43
CA ALA A 86 12.71 10.43 16.12
C ALA A 86 13.24 11.79 16.65
N GLN A 87 13.05 12.86 15.90
CA GLN A 87 13.39 14.22 16.32
C GLN A 87 12.51 14.69 17.48
N ARG A 88 11.18 14.51 17.38
CA ARG A 88 10.23 14.81 18.45
C ARG A 88 10.60 14.07 19.74
N ASP A 89 10.85 12.78 19.66
CA ASP A 89 11.19 11.94 20.82
C ASP A 89 12.52 12.36 21.46
N THR A 90 13.47 12.84 20.65
CA THR A 90 14.73 13.42 21.15
C THR A 90 14.50 14.77 21.84
N ALA A 91 13.68 15.65 21.27
CA ALA A 91 13.31 16.92 21.88
C ALA A 91 12.54 16.74 23.20
N ILE A 92 11.62 15.76 23.26
CA ILE A 92 10.91 15.38 24.48
C ILE A 92 11.90 14.96 25.57
N ARG A 93 12.87 14.09 25.24
CA ARG A 93 13.89 13.67 26.22
C ARG A 93 14.74 14.84 26.71
N ALA A 94 15.13 15.76 25.82
CA ALA A 94 15.88 16.95 26.19
C ALA A 94 15.05 17.88 27.11
N ALA A 95 13.77 18.09 26.81
CA ALA A 95 12.87 18.89 27.63
C ALA A 95 12.66 18.29 29.04
N VAL A 96 12.52 16.96 29.12
CA VAL A 96 12.44 16.27 30.42
C VAL A 96 13.74 16.44 31.21
N ALA A 97 14.90 16.27 30.57
CA ALA A 97 16.21 16.44 31.21
C ALA A 97 16.46 17.87 31.69
N ALA A 98 15.92 18.87 30.98
CA ALA A 98 15.94 20.27 31.38
C ALA A 98 14.95 20.61 32.51
N GLY A 99 14.15 19.64 32.98
CA GLY A 99 13.25 19.81 34.12
C GLY A 99 11.87 20.41 33.77
N TYR A 100 11.51 20.49 32.49
CA TYR A 100 10.18 21.00 32.12
C TYR A 100 9.07 20.06 32.63
N PRO A 101 7.92 20.59 33.08
CA PRO A 101 6.81 19.78 33.54
C PRO A 101 6.27 18.87 32.42
N VAL A 102 6.11 17.57 32.72
CA VAL A 102 5.62 16.55 31.76
C VAL A 102 4.26 16.93 31.17
N ILE A 103 3.38 17.59 31.93
CA ILE A 103 2.08 18.05 31.43
C ILE A 103 2.22 19.10 30.32
N SER A 104 3.20 19.99 30.43
CA SER A 104 3.48 21.02 29.43
C SER A 104 4.08 20.41 28.17
N ILE A 105 5.00 19.45 28.33
CA ILE A 105 5.59 18.70 27.21
C ILE A 105 4.52 17.91 26.47
N ALA A 106 3.67 17.19 27.21
CA ALA A 106 2.56 16.40 26.66
C ALA A 106 1.60 17.28 25.84
N ARG A 107 1.22 18.45 26.37
CA ARG A 107 0.35 19.40 25.66
C ARG A 107 1.02 19.99 24.41
N ALA A 108 2.32 20.32 24.48
CA ALA A 108 3.05 20.88 23.35
C ALA A 108 3.30 19.87 22.23
N ALA A 109 3.47 18.59 22.57
CA ALA A 109 3.71 17.52 21.62
C ALA A 109 2.42 16.82 21.13
N ASP A 110 1.26 17.22 21.64
CA ASP A 110 -0.04 16.55 21.45
C ASP A 110 0.00 15.04 21.76
N LEU A 111 0.62 14.69 22.89
CA LEU A 111 0.78 13.32 23.35
C LEU A 111 0.18 13.12 24.74
N SER A 112 -0.14 11.87 25.07
CA SER A 112 -0.47 11.51 26.44
C SER A 112 0.76 11.61 27.35
N ARG A 113 0.54 11.90 28.64
CA ARG A 113 1.62 11.89 29.65
C ARG A 113 2.32 10.53 29.73
N ALA A 114 1.55 9.44 29.58
CA ALA A 114 2.10 8.09 29.54
C ALA A 114 3.09 7.91 28.39
N ARG A 115 2.76 8.43 27.20
CA ARG A 115 3.65 8.36 26.04
C ARG A 115 4.94 9.16 26.25
N VAL A 116 4.86 10.32 26.87
CA VAL A 116 6.06 11.12 27.23
C VAL A 116 6.98 10.33 28.18
N TYR A 117 6.43 9.62 29.17
CA TYR A 117 7.24 8.76 30.05
C TYR A 117 7.85 7.56 29.33
N GLN A 118 7.12 6.91 28.40
CA GLN A 118 7.68 5.84 27.57
C GLN A 118 8.87 6.33 26.74
N ILE A 119 8.73 7.50 26.11
CA ILE A 119 9.79 8.12 25.31
C ILE A 119 11.01 8.45 26.18
N ARG A 120 10.80 9.01 27.39
CA ARG A 120 11.86 9.25 28.38
C ARG A 120 12.62 7.97 28.71
N ASP A 121 11.89 6.90 28.97
CA ASP A 121 12.42 5.60 29.42
C ASP A 121 12.88 4.71 28.25
N ARG A 122 12.81 5.21 27.00
CA ARG A 122 13.12 4.49 25.75
C ARG A 122 12.33 3.19 25.58
N ARG A 123 11.10 3.15 26.08
CA ARG A 123 10.15 2.04 25.92
C ARG A 123 9.28 2.29 24.68
N ARG A 124 9.06 1.25 23.87
CA ARG A 124 8.20 1.33 22.67
C ARG A 124 6.75 1.15 23.03
#